data_AF-A0A957Y7Y4-F1
#
_entry.id   AF-A0A957Y7Y4-F1
#
_cell.length_a   1.000
_cell.length_b   1.000
_cell.length_c   1.000
_cell.angle_alpha   90.00
_cell.angle_beta   90.00
_cell.angle_gamma   90.00
#
_symmetry.space_group_name_H-M   'P 1'
#
loop_
_entity.id
_entity.type
_entity.pdbx_description
1 polymer ?
#
loop_
_entity_poly.entity_id
_entity_poly.type
_entity_poly.pdbx_seq_one_letter_code
_entity_poly.pdbx_strand_id
1 'polypeptide(L)'
;MASPKSVAEAAAIRRKILGVKVRHARTRAGLGVTEVAQVLEVPATAITEIELGQRHVTLPQLEAMALMFNVPVTYFWSNGVLKEPDVTFPTREAMALRQRIIGALLRQARTEADRTTNDLANHLGVSATTIDDYELGREPIPLQNLEAVTEYFNIPITYFVDEGIKPSTNGYHEPTLNEIADFSQLPQEVREFLSNPANLLYVNIAMKLSELSADTLRALAEGLLEVTY
;
A
#
# COMPACT_ATOMS: atom_id res chain seq x y z
N MET A 1 25.01 10.20 39.51
CA MET A 1 24.92 11.31 38.54
C MET A 1 26.06 11.16 37.54
N ALA A 2 25.78 10.94 36.26
CA ALA A 2 26.81 10.82 35.24
C ALA A 2 27.43 12.19 34.93
N SER A 3 28.76 12.27 34.80
CA SER A 3 29.50 13.52 34.57
C SER A 3 29.17 14.11 33.18
N PRO A 4 29.03 15.43 32.99
CA PRO A 4 28.61 16.04 31.71
C PRO A 4 29.48 15.65 30.50
N LYS A 5 30.74 15.27 30.69
CA LYS A 5 31.60 14.71 29.64
C LYS A 5 31.09 13.36 29.09
N SER A 6 30.56 12.48 29.94
CA SER A 6 30.09 11.15 29.51
C SER A 6 28.79 11.22 28.69
N VAL A 7 27.96 12.25 28.92
CA VAL A 7 26.73 12.47 28.14
C VAL A 7 27.05 12.98 26.73
N ALA A 8 28.03 13.89 26.61
CA ALA A 8 28.48 14.42 25.33
C ALA A 8 29.17 13.34 24.46
N GLU A 9 30.00 12.50 25.07
CA GLU A 9 30.65 11.36 24.39
C GLU A 9 29.61 10.34 23.91
N ALA A 10 28.65 9.97 24.77
CA ALA A 10 27.57 9.06 24.38
C ALA A 10 26.69 9.64 23.26
N ALA A 11 26.43 10.96 23.27
CA ALA A 11 25.70 11.64 22.20
C ALA A 11 26.46 11.64 20.87
N ALA A 12 27.79 11.83 20.91
CA ALA A 12 28.64 11.76 19.72
C ALA A 12 28.66 10.35 19.11
N ILE A 13 28.75 9.31 19.94
CA ILE A 13 28.68 7.91 19.48
C ILE A 13 27.33 7.64 18.81
N ARG A 14 26.22 8.02 19.45
CA ARG A 14 24.87 7.87 18.87
C ARG A 14 24.74 8.59 17.53
N ARG A 15 25.32 9.79 17.39
CA ARG A 15 25.29 10.55 16.13
C ARG A 15 26.03 9.82 15.01
N LYS A 16 27.19 9.24 15.30
CA LYS A 16 27.93 8.43 14.31
C LYS A 16 27.15 7.19 13.90
N ILE A 17 26.55 6.48 14.85
CA ILE A 17 25.71 5.30 14.56
C ILE A 17 24.53 5.71 13.67
N LEU A 18 23.87 6.82 13.99
CA LEU A 18 22.77 7.37 13.19
C LEU A 18 23.24 7.72 11.76
N GLY A 19 24.38 8.39 11.61
CA GLY A 19 24.95 8.70 10.30
C GLY A 19 25.21 7.45 9.44
N VAL A 20 25.74 6.38 10.05
CA VAL A 20 25.93 5.08 9.38
C VAL A 20 24.60 4.49 8.91
N LYS A 21 23.55 4.56 9.73
CA LYS A 21 22.21 4.08 9.35
C LYS A 21 21.59 4.89 8.22
N VAL A 22 21.71 6.22 8.26
CA VAL A 22 21.25 7.13 7.19
C VAL A 22 21.93 6.75 5.88
N ARG A 23 23.26 6.60 5.89
CA ARG A 23 24.01 6.17 4.71
C ARG A 23 23.54 4.83 4.18
N HIS A 24 23.41 3.84 5.07
CA HIS A 24 23.00 2.49 4.71
C HIS A 24 21.61 2.46 4.07
N ALA A 25 20.62 3.11 4.69
CA ALA A 25 19.26 3.20 4.15
C ALA A 25 19.22 3.94 2.81
N ARG A 26 19.95 5.06 2.67
CA ARG A 26 20.07 5.78 1.40
C ARG A 26 20.65 4.90 0.28
N THR A 27 21.77 4.23 0.53
CA THR A 27 22.42 3.37 -0.48
C THR A 27 21.55 2.20 -0.87
N ARG A 28 20.79 1.64 0.08
CA ARG A 28 19.84 0.55 -0.17
C ARG A 28 18.66 1.01 -1.03
N ALA A 29 18.22 2.26 -0.86
CA ALA A 29 17.22 2.88 -1.71
C ALA A 29 17.77 3.27 -3.10
N GLY A 30 19.06 3.05 -3.38
CA GLY A 30 19.69 3.40 -4.65
C GLY A 30 19.93 4.90 -4.85
N LEU A 31 19.74 5.71 -3.81
CA LEU A 31 19.79 7.17 -3.92
C LEU A 31 21.21 7.72 -3.72
N GLY A 32 21.58 8.70 -4.52
CA GLY A 32 22.76 9.54 -4.37
C GLY A 32 22.58 10.61 -3.28
N VAL A 33 23.69 11.14 -2.77
CA VAL A 33 23.66 12.23 -1.78
C VAL A 33 23.00 13.50 -2.33
N THR A 34 23.18 13.79 -3.63
CA THR A 34 22.61 14.97 -4.30
C THR A 34 21.09 14.92 -4.37
N GLU A 35 20.51 13.75 -4.62
CA GLU A 35 19.06 13.56 -4.70
C GLU A 35 18.40 13.82 -3.34
N VAL A 36 19.00 13.31 -2.26
CA VAL A 36 18.54 13.57 -0.90
C VAL A 36 18.67 15.05 -0.52
N ALA A 37 19.79 15.66 -0.91
CA ALA A 37 20.05 17.06 -0.62
C ALA A 37 19.04 18.00 -1.30
N GLN A 38 18.67 17.69 -2.55
CA GLN A 38 17.69 18.46 -3.30
C GLN A 38 16.30 18.44 -2.64
N VAL A 39 15.82 17.26 -2.22
CA VAL A 39 14.52 17.14 -1.54
C VAL A 39 14.51 17.84 -0.18
N LEU A 40 15.62 17.78 0.55
CA LEU A 40 15.75 18.44 1.85
C LEU A 40 16.10 19.93 1.75
N GLU A 41 16.27 20.46 0.53
CA GLU A 41 16.69 21.84 0.27
C GLU A 41 17.98 22.23 1.01
N VAL A 42 18.94 21.30 1.07
CA VAL A 42 20.25 21.51 1.70
C VAL A 42 21.39 21.27 0.71
N PRO A 43 22.61 21.78 0.97
CA PRO A 43 23.79 21.42 0.20
C PRO A 43 24.09 19.92 0.31
N ALA A 44 24.58 19.28 -0.75
CA ALA A 44 24.97 17.85 -0.74
C ALA A 44 26.02 17.51 0.33
N THR A 45 26.89 18.47 0.66
CA THR A 45 27.86 18.36 1.75
C THR A 45 27.19 18.13 3.10
N ALA A 46 26.01 18.72 3.33
CA ALA A 46 25.24 18.52 4.57
C ALA A 46 24.85 17.06 4.77
N ILE A 47 24.46 16.36 3.68
CA ILE A 47 24.10 14.94 3.73
C ILE A 47 25.35 14.11 4.06
N THR A 48 26.47 14.40 3.41
CA THR A 48 27.74 13.74 3.71
C THR A 48 28.18 13.96 5.17
N GLU A 49 28.07 15.18 5.69
CA GLU A 49 28.38 15.50 7.09
C GLU A 49 27.45 14.77 8.07
N ILE A 50 26.16 14.63 7.75
CA ILE A 50 25.20 13.85 8.54
C ILE A 50 25.61 12.38 8.56
N GLU A 51 25.93 11.79 7.41
CA GLU A 51 26.36 10.39 7.30
C GLU A 51 27.66 10.09 8.05
N LEU A 52 28.57 11.07 8.12
CA LEU A 52 29.81 10.98 8.89
C LEU A 52 29.60 11.26 10.39
N GLY A 53 28.40 11.65 10.81
CA GLY A 53 28.10 12.06 12.19
C GLY A 53 28.79 13.36 12.60
N GLN A 54 29.14 14.21 11.62
CA GLN A 54 29.73 15.53 11.84
C GLN A 54 28.64 16.60 12.00
N ARG A 55 27.50 16.43 11.32
CA ARG A 55 26.33 17.31 11.41
C ARG A 55 25.16 16.60 12.09
N HIS A 56 24.37 17.37 12.82
CA HIS A 56 23.12 16.89 13.40
C HIS A 56 22.03 16.85 12.33
N VAL A 57 21.26 15.76 12.31
CA VAL A 57 19.99 15.66 11.58
C VAL A 57 18.84 16.06 12.50
N THR A 58 17.86 16.78 11.99
CA THR A 58 16.63 17.11 12.71
C THR A 58 15.58 16.02 12.53
N LEU A 59 14.56 15.95 13.40
CA LEU A 59 13.47 14.99 13.24
C LEU A 59 12.74 15.16 11.88
N PRO A 60 12.36 16.38 11.42
CA PRO A 60 11.74 16.54 10.11
C PRO A 60 12.62 16.08 8.93
N GLN A 61 13.93 16.36 9.00
CA GLN A 61 14.87 15.85 7.99
C GLN A 61 14.92 14.32 8.01
N LEU A 62 14.90 13.72 9.21
CA LEU A 62 14.93 12.28 9.38
C LEU A 62 13.63 11.61 8.91
N GLU A 63 12.47 12.25 9.11
CA GLU A 63 11.17 11.81 8.61
C GLU A 63 11.12 11.84 7.08
N ALA A 64 11.55 12.96 6.47
CA ALA A 64 11.68 13.06 5.02
C ALA A 64 12.65 12.01 4.46
N MET A 65 13.82 11.83 5.10
CA MET A 65 14.75 10.76 4.75
C MET A 65 14.11 9.36 4.86
N ALA A 66 13.32 9.10 5.91
CA ALA A 66 12.67 7.81 6.13
C ALA A 66 11.71 7.48 4.98
N LEU A 67 10.91 8.45 4.56
CA LEU A 67 10.02 8.36 3.40
C LEU A 67 10.83 8.11 2.12
N MET A 68 11.86 8.92 1.85
CA MET A 68 12.71 8.76 0.67
C MET A 68 13.40 7.39 0.61
N PHE A 69 13.84 6.86 1.75
CA PHE A 69 14.59 5.60 1.82
C PHE A 69 13.70 4.36 1.96
N ASN A 70 12.38 4.57 1.97
CA ASN A 70 11.37 3.56 2.22
C ASN A 70 11.71 2.71 3.48
N VAL A 71 11.90 3.41 4.61
CA VAL A 71 12.06 2.81 5.94
C VAL A 71 11.09 3.44 6.92
N PRO A 72 10.59 2.69 7.92
CA PRO A 72 9.91 3.32 9.04
C PRO A 72 10.91 4.22 9.78
N VAL A 73 10.49 5.41 10.22
CA VAL A 73 11.38 6.35 10.92
C VAL A 73 12.06 5.68 12.14
N THR A 74 11.34 4.79 12.83
CA THR A 74 11.82 4.00 13.97
C THR A 74 13.08 3.17 13.68
N TYR A 75 13.38 2.87 12.41
CA TYR A 75 14.63 2.27 11.98
C TYR A 75 15.86 3.01 12.52
N PHE A 76 15.81 4.33 12.55
CA PHE A 76 16.95 5.14 13.00
C PHE A 76 17.24 4.99 14.50
N TRP A 77 16.26 4.55 15.30
CA TRP A 77 16.39 4.32 16.74
C TRP A 77 16.65 2.86 17.13
N SER A 78 16.23 1.88 16.32
CA SER A 78 16.31 0.47 16.71
C SER A 78 17.75 -0.09 16.66
N ASN A 79 18.16 -0.96 17.57
CA ASN A 79 19.46 -1.66 17.45
C ASN A 79 19.46 -2.73 16.34
N GLY A 80 18.37 -2.85 15.58
CA GLY A 80 18.21 -3.83 14.53
C GLY A 80 18.91 -3.41 13.23
N VAL A 81 19.48 -4.40 12.56
CA VAL A 81 19.78 -4.30 11.12
C VAL A 81 18.43 -4.34 10.40
N LEU A 82 18.28 -3.60 9.28
CA LEU A 82 17.14 -3.82 8.39
C LEU A 82 17.17 -5.30 8.01
N LYS A 83 16.20 -6.08 8.48
CA LYS A 83 15.96 -7.36 7.84
C LYS A 83 15.61 -7.04 6.40
N GLU A 84 16.31 -7.66 5.46
CA GLU A 84 15.81 -7.68 4.09
C GLU A 84 14.37 -8.15 4.18
N PRO A 85 13.39 -7.42 3.59
CA PRO A 85 12.11 -8.05 3.36
C PRO A 85 12.41 -9.37 2.67
N ASP A 86 11.83 -10.45 3.16
CA ASP A 86 11.93 -11.74 2.48
C ASP A 86 11.22 -11.55 1.14
N VAL A 87 11.97 -11.10 0.12
CA VAL A 87 11.44 -10.82 -1.21
C VAL A 87 11.22 -12.19 -1.83
N THR A 88 10.11 -12.80 -1.41
CA THR A 88 9.55 -13.94 -2.08
C THR A 88 9.08 -13.46 -3.44
N PHE A 89 9.89 -13.73 -4.46
CA PHE A 89 9.46 -13.51 -5.82
C PHE A 89 8.15 -14.26 -6.04
N PRO A 90 7.13 -13.63 -6.65
CA PRO A 90 5.88 -14.31 -6.93
C PRO A 90 6.18 -15.61 -7.67
N THR A 91 5.75 -16.73 -7.12
CA THR A 91 5.89 -18.02 -7.80
C THR A 91 5.10 -17.98 -9.10
N ARG A 92 5.45 -18.85 -10.05
CA ARG A 92 4.67 -19.01 -11.30
C ARG A 92 3.18 -19.27 -11.00
N GLU A 93 2.90 -19.99 -9.92
CA GLU A 93 1.54 -20.26 -9.45
C GLU A 93 0.83 -18.99 -8.95
N ALA A 94 1.52 -18.16 -8.18
CA ALA A 94 0.99 -16.86 -7.73
C ALA A 94 0.70 -15.93 -8.91
N MET A 95 1.59 -15.88 -9.91
CA MET A 95 1.37 -15.10 -11.14
C MET A 95 0.16 -15.62 -11.94
N ALA A 96 0.03 -16.94 -12.10
CA ALA A 96 -1.10 -17.54 -12.79
C ALA A 96 -2.43 -17.32 -12.06
N LEU A 97 -2.43 -17.41 -10.73
CA LEU A 97 -3.59 -17.07 -9.91
C LEU A 97 -3.97 -15.60 -10.11
N ARG A 98 -2.98 -14.70 -10.10
CA ARG A 98 -3.21 -13.27 -10.29
C ARG A 98 -3.81 -12.96 -11.66
N GLN A 99 -3.31 -13.60 -12.72
CA GLN A 99 -3.86 -13.48 -14.07
C GLN A 99 -5.35 -13.85 -14.11
N ARG A 100 -5.74 -14.92 -13.43
CA ARG A 100 -7.16 -15.34 -13.34
C ARG A 100 -8.02 -14.33 -12.58
N ILE A 101 -7.49 -13.74 -11.51
CA ILE A 101 -8.17 -12.67 -10.77
C ILE A 101 -8.41 -11.47 -11.70
N ILE A 102 -7.39 -11.01 -12.42
CA ILE A 102 -7.52 -9.88 -13.35
C ILE A 102 -8.55 -10.18 -14.45
N GLY A 103 -8.55 -11.40 -15.01
CA GLY A 103 -9.56 -11.82 -15.98
C GLY A 103 -11.00 -11.79 -15.42
N ALA A 104 -11.20 -12.29 -14.20
CA ALA A 104 -12.49 -12.23 -13.53
C ALA A 104 -12.96 -10.79 -13.28
N LEU A 105 -12.04 -9.90 -12.88
CA LEU A 105 -12.31 -8.48 -12.69
C LEU A 105 -12.68 -7.76 -13.99
N LEU A 106 -12.02 -8.10 -15.09
CA LEU A 106 -12.37 -7.59 -16.43
C LEU A 106 -13.80 -7.98 -16.78
N ARG A 107 -14.14 -9.26 -16.59
CA ARG A 107 -15.49 -9.77 -16.83
C ARG A 107 -16.52 -9.02 -15.98
N GLN A 108 -16.22 -8.85 -14.69
CA GLN A 108 -17.10 -8.13 -13.77
C GLN A 108 -17.33 -6.69 -14.25
N ALA A 109 -16.27 -5.94 -14.54
CA ALA A 109 -16.37 -4.56 -15.01
C ALA A 109 -17.19 -4.45 -16.32
N ARG A 110 -16.96 -5.38 -17.25
CA ARG A 110 -17.73 -5.44 -18.50
C ARG A 110 -19.21 -5.71 -18.26
N THR A 111 -19.55 -6.65 -17.38
CA THR A 111 -20.94 -6.99 -17.06
C THR A 111 -21.66 -5.87 -16.31
N GLU A 112 -20.97 -5.18 -15.40
CA GLU A 112 -21.53 -4.03 -14.67
C GLU A 112 -21.75 -2.82 -15.59
N ALA A 113 -20.99 -2.70 -16.68
CA ALA A 113 -21.18 -1.70 -17.71
C ALA A 113 -22.20 -2.11 -18.80
N ASP A 114 -22.90 -3.24 -18.62
CA ASP A 114 -23.86 -3.81 -19.56
C ASP A 114 -23.30 -3.97 -21.00
N ARG A 115 -22.01 -4.36 -21.12
CA ARG A 115 -21.35 -4.56 -22.42
C ARG A 115 -21.19 -6.03 -22.78
N THR A 116 -21.31 -6.32 -24.07
CA THR A 116 -21.03 -7.66 -24.61
C THR A 116 -19.53 -7.84 -24.86
N THR A 117 -19.09 -9.10 -25.01
CA THR A 117 -17.69 -9.41 -25.37
C THR A 117 -17.34 -8.84 -26.75
N ASN A 118 -18.31 -8.79 -27.68
CA ASN A 118 -18.14 -8.16 -28.98
C ASN A 118 -17.92 -6.64 -28.89
N ASP A 119 -18.65 -5.95 -28.00
CA ASP A 119 -18.48 -4.51 -27.81
C ASP A 119 -17.07 -4.17 -27.34
N LEU A 120 -16.58 -4.93 -26.36
CA LEU A 120 -15.23 -4.75 -25.84
C LEU A 120 -14.16 -5.15 -26.86
N ALA A 121 -14.37 -6.25 -27.59
CA ALA A 121 -13.46 -6.69 -28.64
C ALA A 121 -13.29 -5.63 -29.73
N ASN A 122 -14.40 -5.04 -30.18
CA ASN A 122 -14.41 -3.95 -31.16
C ASN A 122 -13.68 -2.70 -30.63
N HIS A 123 -13.89 -2.35 -29.36
CA HIS A 123 -13.21 -1.21 -28.75
C HIS A 123 -11.68 -1.41 -28.66
N LEU A 124 -11.25 -2.62 -28.27
CA LEU A 124 -9.83 -2.96 -28.13
C LEU A 124 -9.14 -3.35 -29.45
N GLY A 125 -9.89 -3.49 -30.55
CA GLY A 125 -9.36 -3.95 -31.83
C GLY A 125 -8.87 -5.41 -31.80
N VAL A 126 -9.47 -6.25 -30.97
CA VAL A 126 -9.15 -7.68 -30.84
C VAL A 126 -10.36 -8.56 -31.17
N SER A 127 -10.19 -9.89 -31.17
CA SER A 127 -11.32 -10.81 -31.39
C SER A 127 -12.13 -11.04 -30.11
N ALA A 128 -13.42 -11.37 -30.25
CA ALA A 128 -14.25 -11.76 -29.10
C ALA A 128 -13.70 -12.97 -28.35
N THR A 129 -13.08 -13.93 -29.06
CA THR A 129 -12.39 -15.08 -28.46
C THR A 129 -11.22 -14.65 -27.59
N THR A 130 -10.47 -13.63 -28.00
CA THR A 130 -9.38 -13.06 -27.19
C THR A 130 -9.92 -12.46 -25.89
N ILE A 131 -11.07 -11.78 -25.93
CA ILE A 131 -11.74 -11.29 -24.72
C ILE A 131 -12.15 -12.44 -23.80
N ASP A 132 -12.72 -13.52 -24.36
CA ASP A 132 -13.08 -14.70 -23.56
C ASP A 132 -11.86 -15.34 -22.90
N ASP A 133 -10.73 -15.47 -23.62
CA ASP A 133 -9.49 -16.04 -23.08
C ASP A 133 -8.84 -15.14 -22.02
N TYR A 134 -8.96 -13.81 -22.16
CA TYR A 134 -8.61 -12.85 -21.12
C TYR A 134 -9.46 -13.03 -19.87
N GLU A 135 -10.79 -13.08 -20.01
CA GLU A 135 -11.72 -13.20 -18.88
C GLU A 135 -11.62 -14.54 -18.14
N LEU A 136 -11.25 -15.61 -18.85
CA LEU A 136 -10.98 -16.92 -18.26
C LEU A 136 -9.58 -17.03 -17.65
N GLY A 137 -8.73 -16.01 -17.84
CA GLY A 137 -7.34 -16.00 -17.37
C GLY A 137 -6.45 -17.02 -18.08
N ARG A 138 -6.80 -17.40 -19.32
CA ARG A 138 -6.01 -18.30 -20.17
C ARG A 138 -4.86 -17.55 -20.84
N GLU A 139 -5.13 -16.32 -21.25
CA GLU A 139 -4.14 -15.42 -21.84
C GLU A 139 -3.99 -14.16 -20.95
N PRO A 140 -2.75 -13.66 -20.72
CA PRO A 140 -2.55 -12.44 -19.97
C PRO A 140 -3.02 -11.24 -20.78
N ILE A 141 -3.66 -10.27 -20.11
CA ILE A 141 -4.11 -9.05 -20.76
C ILE A 141 -2.92 -8.09 -20.87
N PRO A 142 -2.58 -7.60 -22.07
CA PRO A 142 -1.56 -6.57 -22.24
C PRO A 142 -1.91 -5.30 -21.47
N LEU A 143 -0.91 -4.62 -20.87
CA LEU A 143 -1.15 -3.42 -20.06
C LEU A 143 -1.90 -2.32 -20.84
N GLN A 144 -1.51 -2.06 -22.08
CA GLN A 144 -2.19 -1.12 -22.99
C GLN A 144 -3.68 -1.46 -23.23
N ASN A 145 -4.04 -2.75 -23.22
CA ASN A 145 -5.43 -3.17 -23.32
C ASN A 145 -6.17 -2.94 -21.99
N LEU A 146 -5.50 -3.16 -20.84
CA LEU A 146 -6.06 -2.81 -19.54
C LEU A 146 -6.28 -1.29 -19.42
N GLU A 147 -5.37 -0.46 -19.91
CA GLU A 147 -5.52 1.00 -19.94
C GLU A 147 -6.73 1.41 -20.78
N ALA A 148 -6.88 0.86 -21.98
CA ALA A 148 -8.06 1.11 -22.81
C ALA A 148 -9.36 0.64 -22.14
N VAL A 149 -9.35 -0.51 -21.46
CA VAL A 149 -10.48 -0.98 -20.64
C VAL A 149 -10.83 0.02 -19.55
N THR A 150 -9.83 0.55 -18.84
CA THR A 150 -10.04 1.50 -17.74
C THR A 150 -10.70 2.78 -18.22
N GLU A 151 -10.26 3.31 -19.37
CA GLU A 151 -10.86 4.47 -20.01
C GLU A 151 -12.29 4.16 -20.47
N TYR A 152 -12.49 3.01 -21.14
CA TYR A 152 -13.78 2.63 -21.71
C TYR A 152 -14.89 2.43 -20.66
N PHE A 153 -14.55 1.84 -19.52
CA PHE A 153 -15.49 1.63 -18.41
C PHE A 153 -15.45 2.74 -17.37
N ASN A 154 -14.62 3.77 -17.56
CA ASN A 154 -14.41 4.84 -16.60
C ASN A 154 -14.07 4.31 -15.19
N ILE A 155 -13.17 3.33 -15.12
CA ILE A 155 -12.68 2.73 -13.88
C ILE A 155 -11.19 3.03 -13.70
N PRO A 156 -10.71 3.21 -12.47
CA PRO A 156 -9.28 3.37 -12.20
C PRO A 156 -8.46 2.11 -12.56
N ILE A 157 -7.19 2.27 -12.97
CA ILE A 157 -6.28 1.13 -13.17
C ILE A 157 -6.08 0.31 -11.89
N THR A 158 -6.15 0.92 -10.71
CA THR A 158 -6.04 0.15 -9.47
C THR A 158 -7.24 -0.72 -9.17
N TYR A 159 -8.37 -0.59 -9.87
CA TYR A 159 -9.40 -1.61 -9.81
C TYR A 159 -8.81 -3.00 -10.08
N PHE A 160 -7.84 -3.10 -11.00
CA PHE A 160 -7.13 -4.35 -11.25
C PHE A 160 -6.05 -4.64 -10.22
N VAL A 161 -5.36 -3.62 -9.68
CA VAL A 161 -4.27 -3.75 -8.69
C VAL A 161 -4.78 -4.15 -7.31
N ASP A 162 -5.87 -3.54 -6.86
CA ASP A 162 -6.50 -3.69 -5.54
C ASP A 162 -7.59 -4.77 -5.55
N GLU A 163 -7.51 -5.71 -6.50
CA GLU A 163 -8.38 -6.89 -6.59
C GLU A 163 -9.88 -6.58 -6.63
N GLY A 164 -10.28 -5.51 -7.33
CA GLY A 164 -11.68 -5.13 -7.52
C GLY A 164 -12.24 -4.23 -6.43
N ILE A 165 -11.42 -3.79 -5.48
CA ILE A 165 -11.80 -2.75 -4.52
C ILE A 165 -11.93 -1.44 -5.28
N LYS A 166 -13.18 -1.01 -5.50
CA LYS A 166 -13.46 0.33 -6.01
C LYS A 166 -13.22 1.31 -4.86
N PRO A 167 -12.30 2.29 -4.97
CA PRO A 167 -12.20 3.33 -3.97
C PRO A 167 -13.55 4.04 -3.86
N SER A 168 -14.06 4.17 -2.65
CA SER A 168 -15.36 4.79 -2.35
C SER A 168 -15.36 6.27 -2.72
N THR A 169 -15.60 6.64 -3.99
CA THR A 169 -15.89 8.00 -4.54
C THR A 169 -14.96 9.17 -4.20
N ASN A 170 -14.10 9.05 -3.19
CA ASN A 170 -12.97 9.91 -2.95
C ASN A 170 -11.79 9.19 -3.60
N GLY A 171 -11.16 9.86 -4.56
CA GLY A 171 -10.13 9.28 -5.39
C GLY A 171 -8.94 8.74 -4.59
N TYR A 172 -7.90 8.35 -5.31
CA TYR A 172 -6.62 8.02 -4.71
C TYR A 172 -6.16 9.14 -3.78
N HIS A 173 -6.31 8.91 -2.48
CA HIS A 173 -5.67 9.69 -1.46
C HIS A 173 -4.60 8.79 -0.89
N GLU A 174 -3.34 9.17 -1.09
CA GLU A 174 -2.31 8.73 -0.17
C GLU A 174 -2.83 9.04 1.24
N PRO A 175 -2.87 8.04 2.14
CA PRO A 175 -3.46 8.25 3.46
C PRO A 175 -2.73 9.42 4.12
N THR A 176 -3.50 10.45 4.46
CA THR A 176 -2.98 11.64 5.13
C THR A 176 -2.38 11.25 6.47
N LEU A 177 -1.45 12.06 6.99
CA LEU A 177 -0.88 11.84 8.31
C LEU A 177 -1.95 11.70 9.41
N ASN A 178 -3.09 12.36 9.24
CA ASN A 178 -4.22 12.26 10.17
C ASN A 178 -4.95 10.92 10.04
N GLU A 179 -5.20 10.42 8.82
CA GLU A 179 -5.81 9.10 8.61
C GLU A 179 -4.92 7.97 9.14
N ILE A 180 -3.59 8.11 8.98
CA ILE A 180 -2.61 7.19 9.57
C ILE A 180 -2.66 7.27 11.10
N ALA A 181 -2.73 8.48 11.66
CA ALA A 181 -2.84 8.67 13.11
C ALA A 181 -4.13 8.06 13.65
N ASP A 182 -5.27 8.28 13.00
CA ASP A 182 -6.57 7.73 13.39
C ASP A 182 -6.59 6.20 13.30
N PHE A 183 -6.02 5.63 12.23
CA PHE A 183 -5.85 4.18 12.12
C PHE A 183 -5.00 3.62 13.27
N SER A 184 -3.94 4.33 13.69
CA SER A 184 -3.09 3.91 14.80
C SER A 184 -3.78 3.94 16.17
N GLN A 185 -4.87 4.70 16.33
CA GLN A 185 -5.68 4.74 17.56
C GLN A 185 -6.62 3.53 17.69
N LEU A 186 -6.83 2.75 16.62
CA LEU A 186 -7.66 1.56 16.69
C LEU A 186 -7.04 0.52 17.65
N PRO A 187 -7.88 -0.20 18.42
CA PRO A 187 -7.43 -1.32 19.25
C PRO A 187 -6.58 -2.31 18.44
N GLN A 188 -5.60 -2.93 19.09
CA GLN A 188 -4.65 -3.81 18.41
C GLN A 188 -5.36 -4.96 17.70
N GLU A 189 -6.35 -5.55 18.36
CA GLU A 189 -7.15 -6.66 17.86
C GLU A 189 -7.89 -6.28 16.56
N VAL A 190 -8.39 -5.05 16.49
CA VAL A 190 -9.07 -4.52 15.29
C VAL A 190 -8.06 -4.29 14.17
N ARG A 191 -6.90 -3.70 14.45
CA ARG A 191 -5.86 -3.49 13.42
C ARG A 191 -5.33 -4.80 12.85
N GLU A 192 -5.11 -5.80 13.69
CA GLU A 192 -4.68 -7.13 13.26
C GLU A 192 -5.75 -7.80 12.40
N PHE A 193 -7.03 -7.69 12.80
CA PHE A 193 -8.15 -8.19 12.01
C PHE A 193 -8.22 -7.52 10.64
N LEU A 194 -8.10 -6.18 10.56
CA LEU A 194 -8.17 -5.43 9.30
C LEU A 194 -6.96 -5.64 8.39
N SER A 195 -5.81 -5.99 8.96
CA SER A 195 -4.57 -6.21 8.20
C SER A 195 -4.56 -7.53 7.42
N ASN A 196 -5.53 -8.43 7.66
CA ASN A 196 -5.70 -9.67 6.92
C ASN A 196 -6.73 -9.49 5.79
N PRO A 197 -6.33 -9.61 4.50
CA PRO A 197 -7.24 -9.46 3.36
C PRO A 197 -8.46 -10.41 3.39
N ALA A 198 -8.30 -11.61 3.97
CA ALA A 198 -9.40 -12.58 4.09
C ALA A 198 -10.55 -12.06 4.97
N ASN A 199 -10.27 -11.08 5.84
CA ASN A 199 -11.27 -10.52 6.73
C ASN A 199 -12.12 -9.41 6.10
N LEU A 200 -11.78 -8.95 4.89
CA LEU A 200 -12.53 -7.90 4.19
C LEU A 200 -14.00 -8.25 4.00
N LEU A 201 -14.33 -9.54 3.83
CA LEU A 201 -15.73 -9.97 3.71
C LEU A 201 -16.55 -9.61 4.96
N TYR A 202 -16.00 -9.84 6.15
CA TYR A 202 -16.68 -9.51 7.40
C TYR A 202 -16.87 -8.00 7.57
N VAL A 203 -15.85 -7.21 7.18
CA VAL A 203 -15.91 -5.74 7.23
C VAL A 203 -16.97 -5.22 6.27
N ASN A 204 -17.01 -5.73 5.04
CA ASN A 204 -18.02 -5.35 4.04
C ASN A 204 -19.44 -5.68 4.50
N ILE A 205 -19.64 -6.82 5.14
CA ILE A 205 -20.94 -7.16 5.74
C ILE A 205 -21.29 -6.17 6.85
N ALA A 206 -20.36 -5.89 7.77
CA ALA A 206 -20.59 -4.94 8.86
C ALA A 206 -20.93 -3.53 8.35
N MET A 207 -20.23 -3.05 7.31
CA MET A 207 -20.52 -1.76 6.66
C MET A 207 -21.91 -1.74 6.04
N LYS A 208 -22.28 -2.76 5.25
CA LYS A 208 -23.63 -2.87 4.68
C LYS A 208 -24.72 -2.94 5.75
N LEU A 209 -24.45 -3.63 6.85
CA LEU A 209 -25.37 -3.69 7.99
C LEU A 209 -25.52 -2.34 8.69
N SER A 210 -24.45 -1.54 8.79
CA SER A 210 -24.51 -0.21 9.41
C SER A 210 -25.35 0.80 8.62
N GLU A 211 -25.54 0.58 7.32
CA GLU A 211 -26.40 1.40 6.45
C GLU A 211 -27.89 1.08 6.62
N LEU A 212 -28.23 -0.06 7.25
CA LEU A 212 -29.61 -0.46 7.48
C LEU A 212 -30.25 0.32 8.63
N SER A 213 -31.55 0.54 8.52
CA SER A 213 -32.31 1.15 9.61
C SER A 213 -32.31 0.26 10.85
N ALA A 214 -32.36 0.88 12.04
CA ALA A 214 -32.39 0.15 13.31
C ALA A 214 -33.55 -0.85 13.40
N ASP A 215 -34.68 -0.56 12.75
CA ASP A 215 -35.85 -1.44 12.72
C ASP A 215 -35.62 -2.66 11.83
N THR A 216 -34.94 -2.48 10.69
CA THR A 216 -34.54 -3.60 9.81
C THR A 216 -33.54 -4.52 10.52
N LEU A 217 -32.57 -3.96 11.24
CA LEU A 217 -31.59 -4.74 12.01
C LEU A 217 -32.25 -5.55 13.14
N ARG A 218 -33.24 -4.98 13.83
CA ARG A 218 -34.00 -5.70 14.87
C ARG A 218 -34.82 -6.86 14.30
N ALA A 219 -35.54 -6.62 13.20
CA ALA A 219 -36.31 -7.68 12.54
C ALA A 219 -35.41 -8.82 12.05
N LEU A 220 -34.20 -8.50 11.57
CA LEU A 220 -33.20 -9.50 11.16
C LEU A 220 -32.66 -10.30 12.36
N ALA A 221 -32.42 -9.63 13.50
CA ALA A 221 -31.99 -10.28 14.73
C ALA A 221 -33.07 -11.19 15.33
N GLU A 222 -34.33 -10.77 15.32
CA GLU A 222 -35.47 -11.58 15.77
C GLU A 222 -35.65 -12.82 14.88
N GLY A 223 -35.58 -12.67 13.56
CA GLY A 223 -35.65 -13.80 12.63
C GLY A 223 -34.49 -14.80 12.77
N LEU A 224 -33.27 -14.33 13.10
CA LEU A 224 -32.13 -15.23 13.36
C LEU A 224 -32.28 -16.00 14.68
N LEU A 225 -32.88 -15.38 15.71
CA LEU A 225 -33.16 -16.03 16.99
C LEU A 225 -34.20 -17.15 16.84
N GLU A 226 -35.24 -16.95 16.03
CA GLU A 226 -36.28 -17.97 15.75
C GLU A 226 -35.76 -19.19 15.00
N VAL A 227 -34.72 -19.05 14.16
CA VAL A 227 -34.11 -20.17 13.43
C VAL A 227 -33.13 -20.98 14.30
N THR A 228 -32.71 -20.41 15.44
CA THR A 228 -31.77 -21.05 16.38
C THR A 228 -32.42 -21.77 17.56
N TYR A 229 -33.75 -21.81 17.63
CA TYR A 229 -34.53 -22.52 18.66
C TYR A 229 -35.48 -23.57 18.10
#